data_AF-A0A7S2ZDZ5-F1
#
_entry.id   AF-A0A7S2ZDZ5-F1
#
_cell.length_a   1.000
_cell.length_b   1.000
_cell.length_c   1.000
_cell.angle_alpha   90.00
_cell.angle_beta   90.00
_cell.angle_gamma   90.00
#
_symmetry.space_group_name_H-M   'P 1'
#
loop_
_entity.id
_entity.type
_entity.pdbx_description
1 polymer ?
#
loop_
_entity_poly.entity_id
_entity_poly.type
_entity_poly.pdbx_seq_one_letter_code
_entity_poly.pdbx_strand_id
1 'polypeptide(L)'
;DVGKSLPSEACIAVNAAGLADYASIAQKSGLVPIVEPEILIDGTHGVEISAVVAEHVISAVYDQLRVRQVLLEGTLLKPMMILPGSSWPEKVDPELVAAVTIKTMRRCVPAAVPGIMFLSGGMSEEQATVNLNKINILAKSDEKELICP
;
A
#
# COMPACT_ATOMS: atom_id res chain seq x y z
N ASP A 1 -1.15 1.07 13.37
CA ASP A 1 -0.11 1.83 14.08
C ASP A 1 1.23 1.14 13.84
N VAL A 2 2.29 1.94 13.76
CA VAL A 2 3.69 1.57 13.46
C VAL A 2 4.56 1.76 14.72
N GLY A 3 3.97 2.16 15.86
CA GLY A 3 4.67 2.33 17.14
C GLY A 3 4.89 1.05 17.95
N LYS A 4 5.94 1.03 18.81
CA LYS A 4 6.15 0.06 19.91
C LYS A 4 5.81 -1.41 19.58
N SER A 5 6.50 -1.97 18.58
CA SER A 5 6.32 -3.37 18.14
C SER A 5 4.95 -3.69 17.52
N LEU A 6 4.25 -2.67 17.02
CA LEU A 6 3.05 -2.81 16.21
C LEU A 6 3.37 -2.64 14.71
N PRO A 7 2.54 -3.22 13.83
CA PRO A 7 1.47 -4.18 14.14
C PRO A 7 2.07 -5.53 14.58
N SER A 8 1.42 -6.19 15.55
CA SER A 8 1.84 -7.53 15.96
C SER A 8 1.51 -8.57 14.88
N GLU A 9 2.27 -9.66 14.82
CA GLU A 9 2.03 -10.75 13.85
C GLU A 9 0.60 -11.29 13.91
N ALA A 10 0.04 -11.41 15.12
CA ALA A 10 -1.35 -11.85 15.30
C ALA A 10 -2.35 -10.85 14.68
N CYS A 11 -2.11 -9.54 14.81
CA CYS A 11 -2.93 -8.51 14.20
C CYS A 11 -2.87 -8.58 12.67
N ILE A 12 -1.67 -8.72 12.12
CA ILE A 12 -1.46 -8.85 10.66
C ILE A 12 -2.19 -10.08 10.14
N ALA A 13 -1.98 -11.25 10.76
CA ALA A 13 -2.56 -12.50 10.33
C ALA A 13 -4.10 -12.47 10.31
N VAL A 14 -4.72 -11.94 11.38
CA VAL A 14 -6.19 -11.86 11.48
C VAL A 14 -6.77 -10.90 10.45
N ASN A 15 -6.18 -9.71 10.28
CA ASN A 15 -6.69 -8.72 9.32
C ASN A 15 -6.48 -9.17 7.87
N ALA A 16 -5.33 -9.76 7.54
CA ALA A 16 -5.06 -10.31 6.23
C ALA A 16 -6.05 -11.43 5.86
N ALA A 17 -6.34 -12.33 6.81
CA ALA A 17 -7.33 -13.38 6.63
C ALA A 17 -8.73 -12.79 6.37
N GLY A 18 -9.17 -11.82 7.18
CA GLY A 18 -10.47 -11.18 7.04
C GLY A 18 -10.64 -10.44 5.71
N LEU A 19 -9.62 -9.70 5.27
CA LEU A 19 -9.64 -9.02 3.97
C LEU A 19 -9.75 -10.01 2.81
N ALA A 20 -9.07 -11.16 2.91
CA ALA A 20 -9.14 -12.17 1.88
C ALA A 20 -10.48 -12.93 1.87
N ASP A 21 -11.08 -13.17 3.04
CA ASP A 21 -12.43 -13.74 3.13
C ASP A 21 -13.46 -12.79 2.51
N TYR A 22 -13.37 -11.49 2.81
CA TYR A 22 -14.16 -10.45 2.16
C TYR A 22 -14.00 -10.47 0.64
N ALA A 23 -12.77 -10.49 0.13
CA ALA A 23 -12.51 -10.47 -1.31
C ALA A 23 -13.07 -11.72 -2.02
N SER A 24 -12.92 -12.89 -1.40
CA SER A 24 -13.47 -14.15 -1.93
C SER A 24 -15.01 -14.11 -1.98
N ILE A 25 -15.66 -13.61 -0.94
CA ILE A 25 -17.13 -13.46 -0.89
C ILE A 25 -17.60 -12.45 -1.94
N ALA A 26 -16.95 -11.29 -2.04
CA ALA A 26 -17.28 -10.27 -3.03
C ALA A 26 -17.24 -10.83 -4.46
N GLN A 27 -16.17 -11.55 -4.82
CA GLN A 27 -16.06 -12.16 -6.15
C GLN A 27 -17.10 -13.24 -6.39
N LYS A 28 -17.42 -14.09 -5.41
CA LYS A 28 -18.52 -15.08 -5.51
C LYS A 28 -19.88 -14.43 -5.71
N SER A 29 -20.04 -13.19 -5.26
CA SER A 29 -21.24 -12.37 -5.47
C SER A 29 -21.20 -11.53 -6.75
N GLY A 30 -20.17 -11.67 -7.60
CA GLY A 30 -20.02 -10.90 -8.83
C GLY A 30 -19.61 -9.43 -8.62
N LEU A 31 -19.02 -9.10 -7.46
CA LEU A 31 -18.52 -7.77 -7.13
C LEU A 31 -16.98 -7.73 -7.22
N VAL A 32 -16.45 -6.57 -7.58
CA VAL A 32 -15.00 -6.31 -7.55
C VAL A 32 -14.61 -5.81 -6.15
N PRO A 33 -13.84 -6.57 -5.35
CA PRO A 33 -13.38 -6.11 -4.04
C PRO A 33 -12.28 -5.06 -4.18
N ILE A 34 -12.39 -4.01 -3.34
CA ILE A 34 -11.30 -3.10 -3.04
C ILE A 34 -10.68 -3.55 -1.72
N VAL A 35 -9.45 -4.06 -1.77
CA VAL A 35 -8.74 -4.55 -0.59
C VAL A 35 -7.96 -3.41 0.04
N GLU A 36 -8.32 -3.03 1.26
CA GLU A 36 -7.77 -1.86 1.97
C GLU A 36 -7.05 -2.30 3.25
N PRO A 37 -5.75 -2.63 3.19
CA PRO A 37 -4.95 -2.90 4.38
C PRO A 37 -4.45 -1.59 4.98
N GLU A 38 -5.35 -0.82 5.60
CA GLU A 38 -5.02 0.47 6.17
C GLU A 38 -4.03 0.34 7.34
N ILE A 39 -2.94 1.09 7.26
CA ILE A 39 -1.99 1.30 8.35
C ILE A 39 -2.16 2.76 8.78
N LEU A 40 -2.48 2.99 10.04
CA LEU A 40 -2.64 4.35 10.56
C LEU A 40 -1.34 5.14 10.50
N ILE A 41 -1.43 6.42 10.14
CA ILE A 41 -0.31 7.37 10.07
C ILE A 41 0.21 7.81 11.45
N ASP A 42 -0.43 7.43 12.55
CA ASP A 42 -0.06 7.89 13.88
C ASP A 42 1.37 7.50 14.29
N GLY A 43 2.04 8.42 14.99
CA GLY A 43 3.32 8.18 15.65
C GLY A 43 4.47 9.05 15.15
N THR A 44 5.68 8.71 15.60
CA THR A 44 6.92 9.46 15.37
C THR A 44 7.95 8.65 14.59
N HIS A 45 7.49 7.72 13.75
CA HIS A 45 8.34 6.81 12.99
C HIS A 45 8.74 7.45 11.64
N GLY A 46 9.92 7.10 11.15
CA GLY A 46 10.41 7.56 9.85
C GLY A 46 9.77 6.80 8.68
N VAL A 47 9.96 7.32 7.47
CA VAL A 47 9.40 6.75 6.23
C VAL A 47 9.89 5.33 5.95
N GLU A 48 11.11 5.00 6.35
CA GLU A 48 11.72 3.68 6.19
C GLU A 48 11.00 2.62 7.02
N ILE A 49 10.59 2.97 8.24
CA ILE A 49 9.85 2.06 9.12
C ILE A 49 8.46 1.82 8.55
N SER A 50 7.78 2.87 8.07
CA SER A 50 6.50 2.74 7.36
C SER A 50 6.61 1.82 6.16
N ALA A 51 7.69 1.93 5.37
CA ALA A 51 7.93 1.07 4.22
C ALA A 51 8.04 -0.40 4.63
N VAL A 52 8.83 -0.70 5.66
CA VAL A 52 9.01 -2.08 6.16
C VAL A 52 7.70 -2.68 6.66
N VAL A 53 6.93 -1.91 7.45
CA VAL A 53 5.64 -2.37 7.97
C VAL A 53 4.64 -2.56 6.84
N ALA A 54 4.58 -1.64 5.87
CA ALA A 54 3.70 -1.76 4.72
C ALA A 54 4.04 -2.98 3.85
N GLU A 55 5.33 -3.22 3.55
CA GLU A 55 5.77 -4.41 2.82
C GLU A 55 5.32 -5.70 3.53
N HIS A 56 5.48 -5.78 4.84
CA HIS A 56 5.09 -6.96 5.63
C HIS A 56 3.57 -7.19 5.63
N VAL A 57 2.79 -6.13 5.92
CA VAL A 57 1.32 -6.20 5.96
C VAL A 57 0.74 -6.54 4.59
N ILE A 58 1.16 -5.85 3.54
CA ILE A 58 0.64 -6.04 2.18
C ILE A 58 1.00 -7.43 1.65
N SER A 59 2.22 -7.93 1.93
CA SER A 59 2.62 -9.28 1.54
C SER A 59 1.76 -10.35 2.22
N ALA A 60 1.49 -10.20 3.53
CA ALA A 60 0.62 -11.11 4.27
C ALA A 60 -0.81 -11.13 3.69
N VAL A 61 -1.33 -9.98 3.26
CA VAL A 61 -2.64 -9.88 2.59
C VAL A 61 -2.64 -10.67 1.28
N TYR A 62 -1.65 -10.48 0.40
CA TYR A 62 -1.58 -11.23 -0.85
C TYR A 62 -1.39 -12.73 -0.65
N ASP A 63 -0.68 -13.16 0.40
CA ASP A 63 -0.62 -14.56 0.78
C ASP A 63 -1.99 -15.14 1.15
N GLN A 64 -2.78 -14.40 1.94
CA GLN A 64 -4.13 -14.85 2.31
C GLN A 64 -5.10 -14.81 1.12
N LEU A 65 -5.00 -13.81 0.23
CA LEU A 65 -5.77 -13.74 -1.02
C LEU A 65 -5.51 -14.96 -1.91
N ARG A 66 -4.23 -15.37 -2.03
CA ARG A 66 -3.83 -16.57 -2.75
C ARG A 66 -4.40 -17.83 -2.12
N VAL A 67 -4.35 -17.97 -0.80
CA VAL A 67 -4.94 -19.13 -0.07
C VAL A 67 -6.44 -19.28 -0.36
N ARG A 68 -7.16 -18.17 -0.51
CA ARG A 68 -8.61 -18.16 -0.81
C ARG A 68 -8.94 -18.13 -2.30
N GLN A 69 -7.93 -18.30 -3.15
CA GLN A 69 -8.06 -18.37 -4.62
C GLN A 69 -8.78 -17.14 -5.19
N VAL A 70 -8.51 -15.96 -4.62
CA VAL A 70 -9.04 -14.69 -5.15
C VAL A 70 -8.37 -14.41 -6.49
N LEU A 71 -9.17 -14.08 -7.50
CA LEU A 71 -8.71 -13.66 -8.83
C LEU A 71 -8.15 -12.24 -8.75
N LEU A 72 -6.83 -12.07 -8.79
CA LEU A 72 -6.19 -10.77 -8.54
C LEU A 72 -6.52 -9.71 -9.61
N GLU A 73 -6.68 -10.14 -10.86
CA GLU A 73 -7.11 -9.33 -12.00
C GLU A 73 -8.50 -8.70 -11.78
N GLY A 74 -9.29 -9.31 -10.91
CA GLY A 74 -10.62 -8.85 -10.49
C GLY A 74 -10.61 -8.17 -9.11
N THR A 75 -9.50 -7.53 -8.72
CA THR A 75 -9.40 -6.78 -7.45
C THR A 75 -8.82 -5.39 -7.68
N LEU A 76 -8.98 -4.48 -6.71
CA LEU A 76 -8.19 -3.27 -6.60
C LEU A 76 -7.51 -3.23 -5.22
N LEU A 77 -6.29 -2.70 -5.15
CA LEU A 77 -5.63 -2.43 -3.88
C LEU A 77 -5.89 -0.97 -3.49
N LYS A 78 -6.23 -0.70 -2.23
CA LYS A 78 -6.36 0.66 -1.67
C LYS A 78 -5.42 0.81 -0.46
N PRO A 79 -4.13 1.06 -0.67
CA PRO A 79 -3.16 1.24 0.40
C PRO A 79 -2.99 2.73 0.75
N MET A 80 -2.27 2.99 1.83
CA MET A 80 -1.72 4.32 2.11
C MET A 80 -0.43 4.55 1.30
N MET A 81 -0.14 5.80 0.95
CA MET A 81 1.20 6.18 0.49
C MET A 81 2.22 5.98 1.63
N ILE A 82 3.49 5.74 1.29
CA ILE A 82 4.51 5.55 2.32
C ILE A 82 4.97 6.91 2.84
N LEU A 83 4.49 7.24 4.03
CA LEU A 83 4.71 8.50 4.73
C LEU A 83 5.31 8.23 6.11
N PRO A 84 6.05 9.19 6.70
CA PRO A 84 6.41 9.09 8.10
C PRO A 84 5.15 9.23 8.98
N GLY A 85 5.32 8.99 10.28
CA GLY A 85 4.27 9.21 11.25
C GLY A 85 3.82 10.67 11.32
N SER A 86 2.56 10.91 11.70
CA SER A 86 1.93 12.23 11.77
C SER A 86 2.64 13.21 12.71
N SER A 87 3.40 12.70 13.68
CA SER A 87 4.20 13.48 14.63
C SER A 87 5.69 13.48 14.30
N TRP A 88 6.08 13.10 13.08
CA TRP A 88 7.46 13.18 12.61
C TRP A 88 7.89 14.66 12.47
N PRO A 89 9.06 15.05 13.01
CA PRO A 89 9.44 16.46 13.13
C PRO A 89 9.81 17.12 11.79
N GLU A 90 10.22 16.34 10.80
CA GLU A 90 10.74 16.85 9.53
C GLU A 90 9.70 16.73 8.41
N LYS A 91 9.68 17.72 7.51
CA LYS A 91 8.88 17.60 6.28
C LYS A 91 9.56 16.61 5.35
N VAL A 92 8.78 15.75 4.73
CA VAL A 92 9.28 14.77 3.76
C VAL A 92 9.03 15.27 2.35
N ASP A 93 10.07 15.19 1.53
CA ASP A 93 10.04 15.52 0.11
C ASP A 93 9.06 14.61 -0.64
N PRO A 94 8.08 15.16 -1.40
CA PRO A 94 7.16 14.37 -2.23
C PRO A 94 7.87 13.39 -3.18
N GLU A 95 9.07 13.73 -3.64
CA GLU A 95 9.90 12.87 -4.50
C GLU A 95 10.37 11.62 -3.76
N LEU A 96 10.77 11.78 -2.49
CA LEU A 96 11.12 10.66 -1.63
C LEU A 96 9.90 9.78 -1.31
N VAL A 97 8.76 10.39 -0.98
CA VAL A 97 7.49 9.68 -0.77
C VAL A 97 7.14 8.84 -2.00
N ALA A 98 7.25 9.42 -3.20
CA ALA A 98 6.97 8.73 -4.44
C ALA A 98 7.92 7.54 -4.66
N ALA A 99 9.23 7.75 -4.53
CA ALA A 99 10.24 6.72 -4.75
C ALA A 99 10.07 5.53 -3.79
N VAL A 100 9.88 5.81 -2.49
CA VAL A 100 9.68 4.75 -1.49
C VAL A 100 8.35 4.03 -1.72
N THR A 101 7.28 4.77 -2.01
CA THR A 101 5.96 4.16 -2.28
C THR A 101 6.02 3.20 -3.47
N ILE A 102 6.58 3.63 -4.61
CA ILE A 102 6.72 2.78 -5.80
C ILE A 102 7.56 1.55 -5.49
N LYS A 103 8.69 1.74 -4.79
CA LYS A 103 9.59 0.65 -4.41
C LYS A 103 8.88 -0.39 -3.53
N THR A 104 8.12 0.05 -2.52
CA THR A 104 7.33 -0.83 -1.66
C THR A 104 6.28 -1.59 -2.47
N MET A 105 5.48 -0.89 -3.29
CA MET A 105 4.44 -1.55 -4.11
C MET A 105 5.05 -2.60 -5.05
N ARG A 106 6.16 -2.29 -5.73
CA ARG A 106 6.85 -3.24 -6.63
C ARG A 106 7.38 -4.49 -5.91
N ARG A 107 7.65 -4.43 -4.61
CA ARG A 107 8.16 -5.56 -3.82
C ARG A 107 7.05 -6.50 -3.36
N CYS A 108 5.84 -6.00 -3.11
CA CYS A 108 4.79 -6.78 -2.45
C CYS A 108 3.49 -6.92 -3.26
N VAL A 109 3.28 -6.14 -4.32
CA VAL A 109 2.05 -6.18 -5.14
C VAL A 109 2.28 -6.99 -6.42
N PRO A 110 1.56 -8.11 -6.63
CA PRO A 110 1.63 -8.86 -7.87
C PRO A 110 1.20 -8.04 -9.08
N ALA A 111 1.89 -8.21 -10.21
CA ALA A 111 1.61 -7.48 -11.46
C ALA A 111 0.21 -7.77 -12.06
N ALA A 112 -0.46 -8.84 -11.62
CA ALA A 112 -1.83 -9.16 -12.03
C ALA A 112 -2.87 -8.17 -11.48
N VAL A 113 -2.54 -7.42 -10.42
CA VAL A 113 -3.46 -6.44 -9.82
C VAL A 113 -3.59 -5.24 -10.76
N PRO A 114 -4.80 -4.92 -11.25
CA PRO A 114 -4.99 -3.94 -12.32
C PRO A 114 -4.84 -2.48 -11.87
N GLY A 115 -4.90 -2.20 -10.56
CA GLY A 115 -4.84 -0.83 -10.06
C GLY A 115 -4.61 -0.71 -8.57
N ILE A 116 -3.94 0.39 -8.21
CA ILE A 116 -3.67 0.82 -6.84
C ILE A 116 -4.31 2.20 -6.64
N MET A 117 -5.25 2.30 -5.70
CA MET A 117 -6.02 3.49 -5.40
C MET A 117 -5.57 4.04 -4.05
N PHE A 118 -4.57 4.92 -4.02
CA PHE A 118 -4.04 5.43 -2.75
C PHE A 118 -5.11 6.23 -1.98
N LEU A 119 -5.24 5.94 -0.67
CA LEU A 119 -6.02 6.76 0.25
C LEU A 119 -5.21 7.98 0.70
N SER A 120 -5.88 9.11 0.95
CA SER A 120 -5.25 10.35 1.42
C SER A 120 -4.90 10.30 2.91
N GLY A 121 -5.61 9.50 3.70
CA GLY A 121 -5.38 9.30 5.12
C GLY A 121 -5.60 10.61 5.89
N GLY A 122 -4.52 11.22 6.37
CA GLY A 122 -4.51 12.50 7.10
C GLY A 122 -3.81 13.66 6.37
N MET A 123 -3.46 13.50 5.09
CA MET A 123 -2.85 14.56 4.29
C MET A 123 -3.86 15.67 3.97
N SER A 124 -3.36 16.90 3.73
CA SER A 124 -4.15 17.92 3.07
C SER A 124 -4.45 17.53 1.62
N GLU A 125 -5.49 18.12 1.04
CA GLU A 125 -5.87 17.91 -0.37
C GLU A 125 -4.71 18.17 -1.33
N GLU A 126 -3.99 19.28 -1.11
CA GLU A 126 -2.82 19.66 -1.91
C GLU A 126 -1.69 18.64 -1.77
N GLN A 127 -1.37 18.23 -0.53
CA GLN A 127 -0.28 17.26 -0.29
C GLN A 127 -0.58 15.90 -0.93
N ALA A 128 -1.80 15.40 -0.79
CA ALA A 128 -2.22 14.13 -1.41
C ALA A 128 -2.12 14.21 -2.94
N THR A 129 -2.54 15.33 -3.53
CA THR A 129 -2.49 15.56 -4.98
C THR A 129 -1.04 15.64 -5.49
N VAL A 130 -0.17 16.39 -4.80
CA VAL A 130 1.24 16.52 -5.17
C VAL A 130 1.95 15.16 -5.09
N ASN A 131 1.75 14.41 -4.00
CA ASN A 131 2.36 13.09 -3.84
C ASN A 131 1.87 12.10 -4.92
N LEU A 132 0.57 12.06 -5.19
CA LEU A 132 0.01 11.18 -6.23
C LEU A 132 0.56 11.53 -7.62
N ASN A 133 0.72 12.82 -7.92
CA ASN A 133 1.31 13.28 -9.17
C ASN A 133 2.78 12.83 -9.30
N LYS A 134 3.58 12.98 -8.25
CA LYS A 134 4.99 12.56 -8.23
C LYS A 134 5.14 11.05 -8.42
N ILE A 135 4.29 10.25 -7.76
CA ILE A 135 4.23 8.78 -7.97
C ILE A 135 4.03 8.46 -9.45
N ASN A 136 3.04 9.09 -10.10
CA ASN A 136 2.72 8.80 -11.50
C ASN A 136 3.80 9.28 -12.48
N ILE A 137 4.46 10.41 -12.21
CA ILE A 137 5.57 10.91 -13.04
C ILE A 137 6.75 9.94 -12.95
N LEU A 138 7.15 9.57 -11.73
CA LEU A 138 8.31 8.71 -11.51
C LEU A 138 8.09 7.30 -12.07
N ALA A 139 6.90 6.72 -11.86
CA ALA A 139 6.56 5.40 -12.40
C ALA A 139 6.68 5.32 -13.93
N LYS A 140 6.29 6.39 -14.65
CA LYS A 140 6.40 6.48 -16.11
C LYS A 140 7.83 6.68 -16.61
N SER A 141 8.67 7.37 -15.83
CA SER A 141 10.09 7.56 -16.18
C SER A 141 10.85 6.24 -16.11
N ASP A 142 10.62 5.44 -15.06
CA ASP A 142 11.26 4.14 -14.90
C ASP A 142 10.91 3.16 -16.03
N GLU A 143 9.67 3.19 -16.53
CA GLU A 143 9.26 2.36 -17.68
C GLU A 143 10.02 2.71 -18.96
N LYS A 144 10.34 3.99 -19.18
CA LYS A 144 11.10 4.43 -20.36
C LYS A 144 12.54 3.95 -20.32
N GLU A 145 13.16 3.90 -19.15
CA GLU A 145 14.51 3.36 -18.98
C GLU A 145 14.57 1.83 -19.16
N LEU A 146 13.48 1.10 -18.88
CA LEU A 146 13.43 -0.35 -19.08
C LEU A 146 13.21 -0.76 -20.56
N ILE A 147 12.64 0.12 -21.39
CA ILE A 147 12.24 -0.18 -22.78
C ILE A 147 13.30 0.28 -23.81
N CYS A 148 14.19 1.19 -23.44
CA CYS A 148 15.30 1.64 -24.30
C CYS A 148 16.67 1.29 -23.67
N PRO A 149 17.33 0.19 -24.10
CA PRO A 149 18.73 -0.08 -23.74
C PRO A 149 19.71 0.90 -24.42
#